data_AF-A0A8I6AIE4-F1
#
_entry.id   AF-A0A8I6AIE4-F1
#
_cell.length_a   1.000
_cell.length_b   1.000
_cell.length_c   1.000
_cell.angle_alpha   90.00
_cell.angle_beta   90.00
_cell.angle_gamma   90.00
#
_symmetry.space_group_name_H-M   'P 1'
#
loop_
_entity.id
_entity.type
_entity.pdbx_description
1 polymer ?
#
loop_
_entity_poly.entity_id
_entity_poly.type
_entity_poly.pdbx_seq_one_letter_code
_entity_poly.pdbx_strand_id
1 'polypeptide(L)'
;MQREEKQLEASLDALLNQVADLKNSLGSFIYKLENEYDRLTWPSVLDSFALLSGQLNTLNKVLKHEKTPLFRNQVIIPLVLSPDRDEDLMRQTEGRVPVFSHEVVPDHLRTKPDPEVEEQEKQLTTDAARIGADAAQKQIQSLNKMCSNLLEKISKEERESESGGLRPNKQTFNPADTNALVAAVAFGKGLSNWRPSGSSGPGQPGQPGAGTILAGASGLQQVQMAGAPNQQQPMLSGVQMAQAGQPGKMPSGIKTNIKSASMHPYQR
;
A
#
# COMPACT_ATOMS: atom_id res chain seq x y z
N MET A 1 35.10 -3.72 -21.39
CA MET A 1 35.40 -5.14 -21.14
C MET A 1 35.71 -5.42 -19.67
N GLN A 2 36.93 -5.22 -19.13
CA GLN A 2 37.23 -5.59 -17.72
C GLN A 2 36.27 -5.00 -16.67
N ARG A 3 35.80 -3.77 -16.85
CA ARG A 3 34.82 -3.15 -15.94
C ARG A 3 33.44 -3.81 -16.00
N GLU A 4 33.01 -4.19 -17.20
CA GLU A 4 31.70 -4.82 -17.43
C GLU A 4 31.69 -6.26 -16.90
N GLU A 5 32.79 -6.99 -17.11
CA GLU A 5 33.00 -8.34 -16.58
C GLU A 5 32.98 -8.34 -15.05
N LYS A 6 33.74 -7.44 -14.40
CA LYS A 6 33.71 -7.28 -12.93
C LYS A 6 32.32 -6.92 -12.40
N GLN A 7 31.56 -6.09 -13.13
CA GLN A 7 30.21 -5.71 -12.75
C GLN A 7 29.23 -6.88 -12.93
N LEU A 8 29.42 -7.70 -13.95
CA LEU A 8 28.67 -8.93 -14.19
C LEU A 8 28.92 -9.95 -13.09
N GLU A 9 30.19 -10.22 -12.76
CA GLU A 9 30.59 -11.11 -11.65
C GLU A 9 29.97 -10.66 -10.32
N ALA A 10 30.14 -9.37 -9.96
CA ALA A 10 29.56 -8.84 -8.73
C ALA A 10 28.02 -8.94 -8.68
N SER A 11 27.36 -8.79 -9.84
CA SER A 11 25.90 -8.93 -9.93
C SER A 11 25.46 -10.40 -9.84
N LEU A 12 26.23 -11.33 -10.40
CA LEU A 12 26.00 -12.76 -10.26
C LEU A 12 26.19 -13.22 -8.82
N ASP A 13 27.24 -12.78 -8.14
CA ASP A 13 27.47 -13.08 -6.72
C ASP A 13 26.33 -12.56 -5.84
N ALA A 14 25.83 -11.34 -6.10
CA ALA A 14 24.68 -10.80 -5.39
C ALA A 14 23.40 -11.65 -5.61
N LEU A 15 23.17 -12.11 -6.83
CA LEU A 15 22.04 -12.99 -7.14
C LEU A 15 22.18 -14.37 -6.48
N LEU A 16 23.37 -14.98 -6.54
CA LEU A 16 23.66 -16.27 -5.92
C LEU A 16 23.40 -16.23 -4.41
N ASN A 17 23.88 -15.19 -3.73
CA ASN A 17 23.63 -15.00 -2.30
C ASN A 17 22.13 -14.86 -2.00
N GLN A 18 21.41 -14.05 -2.78
CA GLN A 18 19.98 -13.85 -2.57
C GLN A 18 19.15 -15.12 -2.82
N VAL A 19 19.53 -15.94 -3.81
CA VAL A 19 18.91 -17.24 -4.09
C VAL A 19 19.24 -18.24 -3.00
N ALA A 20 20.47 -18.24 -2.48
CA ALA A 20 20.88 -19.10 -1.37
C ALA A 20 20.05 -18.83 -0.10
N ASP A 21 19.84 -17.56 0.26
CA ASP A 21 19.01 -17.17 1.39
C ASP A 21 17.55 -17.63 1.25
N LEU A 22 16.98 -17.47 0.04
CA LEU A 22 15.63 -17.92 -0.28
C LEU A 22 15.51 -19.44 -0.19
N LYS A 23 16.48 -20.18 -0.75
CA LYS A 23 16.54 -21.64 -0.69
C LYS A 23 16.62 -22.13 0.77
N ASN A 24 17.46 -21.51 1.59
CA ASN A 24 17.60 -21.88 3.01
C ASN A 24 16.30 -21.64 3.79
N SER A 25 15.61 -20.54 3.49
CA SER A 25 14.34 -20.19 4.13
C SER A 25 13.20 -21.11 3.70
N LEU A 26 13.15 -21.48 2.41
CA LEU A 26 12.24 -22.49 1.89
C LEU A 26 12.49 -23.85 2.53
N GLY A 27 13.74 -24.31 2.55
CA GLY A 27 14.12 -25.58 3.17
C GLY A 27 13.76 -25.62 4.65
N SER A 28 14.02 -24.53 5.38
CA SER A 28 13.63 -24.41 6.80
C SER A 28 12.12 -24.45 6.99
N PHE A 29 11.35 -23.82 6.10
CA PHE A 29 9.89 -23.82 6.18
C PHE A 29 9.30 -25.19 5.83
N ILE A 30 9.79 -25.85 4.79
CA ILE A 30 9.41 -27.23 4.45
C ILE A 30 9.70 -28.16 5.63
N TYR A 31 10.89 -28.04 6.26
CA TYR A 31 11.23 -28.84 7.44
C TYR A 31 10.21 -28.67 8.57
N LYS A 32 9.79 -27.43 8.89
CA LYS A 32 8.74 -27.16 9.88
C LYS A 32 7.40 -27.80 9.50
N LEU A 33 7.01 -27.71 8.24
CA LEU A 33 5.77 -28.31 7.73
C LEU A 33 5.78 -29.83 7.81
N GLU A 34 6.94 -30.46 7.62
CA GLU A 34 7.06 -31.92 7.61
C GLU A 34 7.28 -32.50 9.02
N ASN A 35 8.01 -31.80 9.90
CA ASN A 35 8.50 -32.34 11.16
C ASN A 35 7.88 -31.70 12.42
N GLU A 36 7.35 -30.48 12.30
CA GLU A 36 6.84 -29.68 13.43
C GLU A 36 5.36 -29.28 13.24
N TYR A 37 4.63 -29.94 12.34
CA TYR A 37 3.26 -29.58 11.98
C TYR A 37 2.28 -29.62 13.16
N ASP A 38 2.56 -30.45 14.17
CA ASP A 38 1.76 -30.57 15.40
C ASP A 38 1.90 -29.34 16.32
N ARG A 39 3.00 -28.59 16.20
CA ARG A 39 3.30 -27.38 16.99
C ARG A 39 3.18 -26.10 16.19
N LEU A 40 2.97 -26.22 14.88
CA LEU A 40 2.94 -25.09 13.96
C LEU A 40 1.66 -24.26 14.17
N THR A 41 1.84 -22.97 14.45
CA THR A 41 0.74 -22.02 14.59
C THR A 41 0.58 -21.21 13.31
N TRP A 42 -0.64 -20.79 12.99
CA TRP A 42 -0.91 -19.96 11.82
C TRP A 42 -0.09 -18.66 11.78
N PRO A 43 0.11 -17.92 12.89
CA PRO A 43 1.04 -16.78 12.90
C PRO A 43 2.46 -17.14 12.46
N SER A 44 3.00 -18.28 12.92
CA SER A 44 4.34 -18.74 12.51
C SER A 44 4.43 -19.10 11.02
N VAL A 45 3.34 -19.63 10.46
CA VAL A 45 3.22 -19.85 9.01
C VAL A 45 3.26 -18.52 8.26
N LEU A 46 2.47 -17.54 8.71
CA LEU A 46 2.43 -16.21 8.11
C LEU A 46 3.78 -15.50 8.19
N ASP A 47 4.51 -15.63 9.30
CA ASP A 47 5.86 -15.07 9.44
C ASP A 47 6.82 -15.70 8.41
N SER A 48 6.70 -17.00 8.17
CA SER A 48 7.49 -17.71 7.16
C SER A 48 7.15 -17.22 5.74
N PHE A 49 5.86 -17.05 5.42
CA PHE A 49 5.43 -16.47 4.14
C PHE A 49 5.88 -15.01 3.98
N ALA A 50 5.83 -14.20 5.04
CA ALA A 50 6.28 -12.81 5.02
C ALA A 50 7.80 -12.73 4.75
N LEU A 51 8.59 -13.60 5.36
CA LEU A 51 10.03 -13.71 5.09
C LEU A 51 10.30 -14.08 3.63
N LEU A 52 9.66 -15.15 3.13
CA LEU A 52 9.83 -15.61 1.74
C LEU A 52 9.42 -14.54 0.73
N SER A 53 8.29 -13.87 0.97
CA SER A 53 7.82 -12.75 0.16
C SER A 53 8.82 -11.58 0.19
N GLY A 54 9.38 -11.25 1.36
CA GLY A 54 10.42 -10.24 1.50
C GLY A 54 11.67 -10.56 0.70
N GLN A 55 12.15 -11.80 0.77
CA GLN A 55 13.32 -12.27 0.00
C GLN A 55 13.07 -12.25 -1.51
N LEU A 56 11.90 -12.70 -1.96
CA LEU A 56 11.53 -12.63 -3.38
C LEU A 56 11.44 -11.18 -3.89
N ASN A 57 10.96 -10.26 -3.06
CA ASN A 57 10.97 -8.83 -3.38
C ASN A 57 12.39 -8.27 -3.46
N THR A 58 13.29 -8.67 -2.57
CA THR A 58 14.70 -8.27 -2.64
C THR A 58 15.39 -8.81 -3.89
N LEU A 59 15.15 -10.08 -4.26
CA LEU A 59 15.64 -10.66 -5.51
C LEU A 59 15.17 -9.85 -6.73
N ASN A 60 13.89 -9.49 -6.77
CA ASN A 60 13.33 -8.63 -7.82
C ASN A 60 13.98 -7.24 -7.84
N LYS A 61 14.29 -6.64 -6.68
CA LYS A 61 14.98 -5.34 -6.61
C LYS A 61 16.41 -5.44 -7.16
N VAL A 62 17.15 -6.51 -6.83
CA VAL A 62 18.51 -6.74 -7.37
C VAL A 62 18.47 -6.89 -8.90
N LEU A 63 17.51 -7.67 -9.42
CA LEU A 63 17.35 -7.86 -10.87
C LEU A 63 16.96 -6.57 -11.62
N LYS A 64 16.22 -5.66 -10.98
CA LYS A 64 15.75 -4.39 -11.58
C LYS A 64 16.69 -3.21 -11.30
N HIS A 65 17.75 -3.41 -10.52
CA HIS A 65 18.65 -2.34 -10.13
C HIS A 65 19.41 -1.77 -11.34
N GLU A 66 19.59 -0.46 -11.40
CA GLU A 66 20.18 0.23 -12.57
C GLU A 66 21.62 -0.19 -12.90
N LYS A 67 22.39 -0.62 -11.88
CA LYS A 67 23.76 -1.13 -12.06
C LYS A 67 23.79 -2.63 -12.36
N THR A 68 22.66 -3.32 -12.32
CA THR A 68 22.63 -4.73 -12.69
C THR A 68 22.70 -4.81 -14.22
N PRO A 69 23.69 -5.49 -14.81
CA PRO A 69 23.77 -5.63 -16.25
C PRO A 69 22.52 -6.33 -16.78
N LEU A 70 22.15 -5.99 -18.01
CA LEU A 70 21.01 -6.59 -18.68
C LEU A 70 21.31 -8.05 -19.03
N PHE A 71 21.03 -8.98 -18.12
CA PHE A 71 21.22 -10.42 -18.33
C PHE A 71 20.49 -10.94 -19.57
N ARG A 72 19.38 -10.28 -19.97
CA ARG A 72 18.67 -10.59 -21.23
C ARG A 72 19.53 -10.46 -22.50
N ASN A 73 20.65 -9.73 -22.43
CA ASN A 73 21.60 -9.57 -23.53
C ASN A 73 22.70 -10.64 -23.50
N GLN A 74 22.70 -11.53 -22.51
CA GLN A 74 23.66 -12.62 -22.35
C GLN A 74 22.96 -13.95 -22.62
N VAL A 75 23.69 -14.89 -23.23
CA VAL A 75 23.21 -16.25 -23.49
C VAL A 75 24.12 -17.23 -22.76
N ILE A 76 23.51 -18.19 -22.08
CA ILE A 76 24.23 -19.29 -21.42
C ILE A 76 24.28 -20.46 -22.39
N ILE A 77 25.50 -20.90 -22.73
CA ILE A 77 25.75 -22.04 -23.62
C ILE A 77 26.73 -22.97 -22.91
N PRO A 78 26.43 -24.28 -22.78
CA PRO A 78 27.41 -25.24 -22.29
C PRO A 78 28.65 -25.28 -23.20
N LEU A 79 29.83 -25.12 -22.60
CA LEU A 79 31.10 -25.23 -23.35
C LEU A 79 31.56 -26.69 -23.48
N VAL A 80 31.35 -27.50 -22.44
CA VAL A 80 31.71 -28.91 -22.37
C VAL A 80 30.56 -29.66 -21.70
N LEU A 81 30.17 -30.79 -22.30
CA LEU A 81 29.22 -31.73 -21.71
C LEU A 81 29.99 -33.02 -21.47
N SER A 82 29.94 -33.51 -20.23
CA SER A 82 30.67 -34.72 -19.83
C SER A 82 29.73 -35.67 -19.12
N PRO A 83 29.80 -36.99 -19.41
CA PRO A 83 29.16 -38.01 -18.59
C PRO A 83 29.95 -38.30 -17.30
N ASP A 84 31.17 -37.80 -17.19
CA ASP A 84 32.01 -38.00 -16.01
C ASP A 84 31.51 -37.17 -14.83
N ARG A 85 31.65 -37.75 -13.64
CA ARG A 85 31.27 -37.09 -12.40
C ARG A 85 32.12 -35.85 -12.14
N ASP A 86 31.44 -34.74 -11.87
CA ASP A 86 32.06 -33.47 -11.55
C ASP A 86 31.88 -33.18 -10.04
N GLU A 87 32.95 -33.34 -9.27
CA GLU A 87 32.93 -33.13 -7.81
C GLU A 87 32.67 -31.67 -7.42
N ASP A 88 33.07 -30.70 -8.25
CA ASP A 88 32.85 -29.28 -7.99
C ASP A 88 31.39 -28.91 -8.23
N LEU A 89 30.80 -29.39 -9.33
CA LEU A 89 29.38 -29.24 -9.63
C LEU A 89 28.51 -29.92 -8.56
N MET A 90 28.85 -31.15 -8.19
CA MET A 90 28.12 -31.88 -7.17
C MET A 90 28.16 -31.14 -5.82
N ARG A 91 29.31 -30.55 -5.46
CA ARG A 91 29.44 -29.75 -4.23
C ARG A 91 28.60 -28.48 -4.28
N GLN A 92 28.66 -27.73 -5.38
CA GLN A 92 27.91 -26.47 -5.56
C GLN A 92 26.39 -26.70 -5.64
N THR A 93 25.96 -27.84 -6.17
CA THR A 93 24.56 -28.20 -6.28
C THR A 93 24.04 -29.05 -5.12
N GLU A 94 24.84 -29.19 -4.04
CA GLU A 94 24.49 -29.94 -2.83
C GLU A 94 24.05 -31.38 -3.14
N GLY A 95 24.75 -32.03 -4.07
CA GLY A 95 24.49 -33.40 -4.48
C GLY A 95 23.37 -33.57 -5.52
N ARG A 96 22.70 -32.49 -5.94
CA ARG A 96 21.60 -32.57 -6.91
C ARG A 96 22.06 -32.89 -8.33
N VAL A 97 23.25 -32.41 -8.72
CA VAL A 97 23.77 -32.54 -10.09
C VAL A 97 25.17 -33.16 -10.04
N PRO A 98 25.29 -34.50 -10.15
CA PRO A 98 26.59 -35.15 -10.10
C PRO A 98 27.36 -35.06 -11.43
N VAL A 99 26.66 -34.80 -12.53
CA VAL A 99 27.16 -34.86 -13.92
C VAL A 99 26.43 -33.79 -14.73
N PHE A 100 27.11 -33.15 -15.69
CA PHE A 100 26.51 -32.22 -16.65
C PHE A 100 26.59 -32.78 -18.08
N SER A 101 25.71 -33.73 -18.39
CA SER A 101 25.66 -34.47 -19.65
C SER A 101 24.53 -34.00 -20.57
N HIS A 102 24.53 -34.49 -21.81
CA HIS A 102 23.46 -34.23 -22.79
C HIS A 102 22.05 -34.60 -22.31
N GLU A 103 21.94 -35.51 -21.34
CA GLU A 103 20.65 -35.97 -20.82
C GLU A 103 20.03 -34.99 -19.82
N VAL A 104 20.85 -34.33 -18.99
CA VAL A 104 20.38 -33.46 -17.90
C VAL A 104 20.36 -31.98 -18.26
N VAL A 105 21.13 -31.58 -19.28
CA VAL A 105 21.24 -30.17 -19.73
C VAL A 105 19.89 -29.56 -20.13
N PRO A 106 19.00 -30.26 -20.87
CA PRO A 106 17.70 -29.69 -21.23
C PRO A 106 16.87 -29.28 -20.02
N ASP A 107 16.97 -30.02 -18.91
CA ASP A 107 16.23 -29.74 -17.68
C ASP A 107 16.86 -28.58 -16.89
N HIS A 108 18.19 -28.55 -16.76
CA HIS A 108 18.90 -27.53 -15.98
C HIS A 108 18.99 -26.17 -16.66
N LEU A 109 18.96 -26.14 -18.00
CA LEU A 109 18.93 -24.91 -18.79
C LEU A 109 17.53 -24.58 -19.33
N ARG A 110 16.50 -25.26 -18.85
CA ARG A 110 15.12 -25.01 -19.27
C ARG A 110 14.70 -23.57 -18.96
N THR A 111 14.27 -22.85 -19.99
CA THR A 111 13.69 -21.49 -19.88
C THR A 111 12.17 -21.47 -20.06
N LYS A 112 11.57 -22.61 -20.43
CA LYS A 112 10.13 -22.76 -20.62
C LYS A 112 9.41 -22.72 -19.25
N PRO A 113 8.46 -21.80 -19.00
CA PRO A 113 7.70 -21.74 -17.75
C PRO A 113 6.94 -23.04 -17.43
N ASP A 114 6.41 -23.12 -16.22
CA ASP A 114 5.54 -24.22 -15.82
C ASP A 114 4.19 -24.15 -16.56
N PRO A 115 3.56 -25.28 -16.91
CA PRO A 115 2.33 -25.30 -17.71
C PRO A 115 1.20 -24.43 -17.15
N GLU A 116 1.08 -24.35 -15.82
CA GLU A 116 0.08 -23.50 -15.16
C GLU A 116 0.36 -22.01 -15.39
N VAL A 117 1.63 -21.61 -15.33
CA VAL A 117 2.06 -20.23 -15.61
C VAL A 117 1.84 -19.90 -17.08
N GLU A 118 2.16 -20.81 -18.01
CA GLU A 118 1.91 -20.62 -19.45
C GLU A 118 0.43 -20.39 -19.77
N GLU A 119 -0.46 -21.18 -19.17
CA GLU A 119 -1.91 -21.01 -19.39
C GLU A 119 -2.42 -19.70 -18.77
N GLN A 120 -1.91 -19.30 -17.59
CA GLN A 120 -2.21 -18.00 -17.00
C GLN A 120 -1.74 -16.84 -17.89
N GLU A 121 -0.51 -16.89 -18.42
CA GLU A 121 0.03 -15.86 -19.33
C GLU A 121 -0.78 -15.77 -20.63
N LYS A 122 -1.21 -16.92 -21.18
CA LYS A 122 -2.05 -16.98 -22.38
C LYS A 122 -3.44 -16.38 -22.13
N GLN A 123 -4.04 -16.66 -20.97
CA GLN A 123 -5.31 -16.06 -20.56
C GLN A 123 -5.17 -14.53 -20.41
N LEU A 124 -4.12 -14.06 -19.73
CA LEU A 124 -3.82 -12.63 -19.58
C LEU A 124 -3.59 -11.95 -20.93
N THR A 125 -2.86 -12.60 -21.84
CA THR A 125 -2.63 -12.09 -23.21
C THR A 125 -3.93 -11.99 -23.99
N THR A 126 -4.81 -12.99 -23.86
CA THR A 126 -6.13 -13.00 -24.50
C THR A 126 -7.02 -11.88 -23.96
N ASP A 127 -7.03 -11.67 -22.65
CA ASP A 127 -7.82 -10.62 -22.01
C ASP A 127 -7.29 -9.22 -22.34
N ALA A 128 -5.96 -9.05 -22.38
CA ALA A 128 -5.33 -7.79 -22.81
C ALA A 128 -5.66 -7.44 -24.27
N ALA A 129 -5.70 -8.44 -25.17
CA ALA A 129 -6.03 -8.24 -26.58
C ALA A 129 -7.49 -7.80 -26.83
N ARG A 130 -8.40 -7.96 -25.85
CA ARG A 130 -9.80 -7.51 -25.97
C ARG A 130 -9.94 -5.99 -25.88
N ILE A 131 -8.97 -5.30 -25.29
CA ILE A 131 -8.99 -3.84 -25.13
C ILE A 131 -8.11 -3.24 -26.23
N GLY A 132 -8.70 -2.41 -27.10
CA GLY A 132 -7.93 -1.69 -28.12
C GLY A 132 -6.87 -0.77 -27.51
N ALA A 133 -5.70 -0.65 -28.15
CA ALA A 133 -4.54 0.05 -27.60
C ALA A 133 -4.83 1.50 -27.11
N ASP A 134 -5.63 2.28 -27.85
CA ASP A 134 -6.03 3.64 -27.45
C ASP A 134 -6.90 3.64 -26.18
N ALA A 135 -7.85 2.70 -26.10
CA ALA A 135 -8.69 2.53 -24.92
C ALA A 135 -7.87 2.08 -23.70
N ALA A 136 -6.92 1.15 -23.89
CA ALA A 136 -6.01 0.69 -22.86
C ALA A 136 -5.15 1.86 -22.34
N GLN A 137 -4.57 2.68 -23.22
CA GLN A 137 -3.75 3.83 -22.82
C GLN A 137 -4.56 4.87 -22.04
N LYS A 138 -5.79 5.18 -22.46
CA LYS A 138 -6.70 6.08 -21.72
C LYS A 138 -7.03 5.53 -20.34
N GLN A 139 -7.31 4.23 -20.22
CA GLN A 139 -7.56 3.58 -18.94
C GLN A 139 -6.34 3.61 -18.02
N ILE A 140 -5.14 3.31 -18.54
CA ILE A 140 -3.87 3.39 -17.79
C ILE A 140 -3.66 4.81 -17.24
N GLN A 141 -3.82 5.84 -18.06
CA GLN A 141 -3.64 7.23 -17.62
C GLN A 141 -4.66 7.63 -16.54
N SER A 142 -5.93 7.25 -16.72
CA SER A 142 -6.99 7.52 -15.75
C SER A 142 -6.72 6.81 -14.41
N LEU A 143 -6.31 5.55 -14.45
CA LEU A 143 -6.03 4.75 -13.27
C LEU A 143 -4.80 5.28 -12.53
N ASN A 144 -3.72 5.59 -13.24
CA ASN A 144 -2.52 6.20 -12.65
C ASN A 144 -2.85 7.52 -11.95
N LYS A 145 -3.66 8.40 -12.58
CA LYS A 145 -4.12 9.64 -11.95
C LYS A 145 -4.90 9.38 -10.66
N MET A 146 -5.78 8.37 -10.65
CA MET A 146 -6.53 7.99 -9.46
C MET A 146 -5.62 7.47 -8.35
N CYS A 147 -4.68 6.57 -8.67
CA CYS A 147 -3.71 6.03 -7.72
C CYS A 147 -2.83 7.14 -7.12
N SER A 148 -2.29 8.04 -7.95
CA SER A 148 -1.50 9.18 -7.48
C SER A 148 -2.31 10.08 -6.54
N ASN A 149 -3.56 10.40 -6.88
CA ASN A 149 -4.43 11.20 -6.02
C ASN A 149 -4.72 10.51 -4.67
N LEU A 150 -4.91 9.19 -4.67
CA LEU A 150 -5.12 8.42 -3.44
C LEU A 150 -3.86 8.37 -2.58
N LEU A 151 -2.70 8.11 -3.19
CA LEU A 151 -1.40 8.16 -2.50
C LEU A 151 -1.16 9.52 -1.85
N GLU A 152 -1.43 10.62 -2.56
CA GLU A 152 -1.30 11.97 -1.98
C GLU A 152 -2.21 12.19 -0.77
N LYS A 153 -3.44 11.64 -0.79
CA LYS A 153 -4.36 11.73 0.35
C LYS A 153 -3.86 10.92 1.54
N ILE A 154 -3.43 9.69 1.32
CA ILE A 154 -2.87 8.81 2.37
C ILE A 154 -1.62 9.45 2.98
N SER A 155 -0.69 9.94 2.15
CA SER A 155 0.51 10.62 2.64
C SER A 155 0.22 11.93 3.37
N LYS A 156 -0.85 12.65 3.01
CA LYS A 156 -1.29 13.83 3.78
C LYS A 156 -1.89 13.42 5.12
N GLU A 157 -2.70 12.38 5.17
CA GLU A 157 -3.32 11.88 6.41
C GLU A 157 -2.30 11.32 7.41
N GLU A 158 -1.25 10.63 6.91
CA GLU A 158 -0.11 10.19 7.73
C GLU A 158 0.62 11.40 8.34
N ARG A 159 0.91 12.42 7.53
CA ARG A 159 1.51 13.68 8.02
C ARG A 159 0.60 14.44 8.98
N GLU A 160 -0.72 14.42 8.78
CA GLU A 160 -1.69 15.04 9.69
C GLU A 160 -1.83 14.27 11.01
N SER A 161 -1.66 12.94 10.97
CA SER A 161 -1.66 12.07 12.16
C SER A 161 -0.39 12.29 12.99
N GLU A 162 0.77 12.43 12.34
CA GLU A 162 2.04 12.74 13.03
C GLU A 162 2.09 14.19 13.55
N SER A 163 1.53 15.15 12.81
CA SER A 163 1.39 16.54 13.29
C SER A 163 0.22 16.75 14.26
N GLY A 164 -0.64 15.73 14.43
CA GLY A 164 -1.74 15.69 15.39
C GLY A 164 -1.30 15.66 16.85
N GLY A 165 -0.04 15.34 17.15
CA GLY A 165 0.53 15.41 18.51
C GLY A 165 0.66 16.84 19.08
N LEU A 166 0.48 17.87 18.25
CA LEU A 166 0.54 19.29 18.66
C LEU A 166 -0.73 20.08 18.35
N ARG A 167 -1.79 19.45 17.81
CA ARG A 167 -3.07 20.12 17.61
C ARG A 167 -3.81 20.17 18.95
N PRO A 168 -4.33 21.34 19.40
CA PRO A 168 -5.16 21.37 20.59
C PRO A 168 -6.36 20.47 20.31
N ASN A 169 -6.47 19.41 21.12
CA ASN A 169 -7.54 18.43 21.07
C ASN A 169 -8.85 19.18 20.81
N LYS A 170 -9.51 18.88 19.67
CA LYS A 170 -10.78 19.51 19.33
C LYS A 170 -11.69 19.25 20.52
N GLN A 171 -12.00 20.30 21.28
CA GLN A 171 -12.55 20.16 22.62
C GLN A 171 -13.83 19.32 22.53
N THR A 172 -13.77 18.05 22.96
CA THR A 172 -14.91 17.12 22.92
C THR A 172 -15.89 17.39 24.06
N PHE A 173 -15.56 18.36 24.90
CA PHE A 173 -16.39 18.90 25.96
C PHE A 173 -16.61 20.40 25.73
N ASN A 174 -17.77 20.90 26.14
CA ASN A 174 -18.03 22.32 26.15
C ASN A 174 -17.51 22.91 27.49
N PRO A 175 -16.51 23.82 27.48
CA PRO A 175 -15.94 24.37 28.71
C PRO A 175 -16.97 25.12 29.55
N ALA A 176 -18.00 25.70 28.94
CA ALA A 176 -19.10 26.35 29.65
C ALA A 176 -19.92 25.31 30.44
N ASP A 177 -20.25 24.18 29.83
CA ASP A 177 -21.01 23.10 30.48
C ASP A 177 -20.17 22.43 31.57
N THR A 178 -18.88 22.20 31.33
CA THR A 178 -17.97 21.68 32.35
C THR A 178 -17.88 22.62 33.55
N ASN A 179 -17.74 23.93 33.34
CA ASN A 179 -17.71 24.90 34.43
C ASN A 179 -19.06 25.00 35.16
N ALA A 180 -20.18 24.91 34.44
CA ALA A 180 -21.51 24.89 35.04
C ALA A 180 -21.72 23.64 35.91
N LEU A 181 -21.27 22.48 35.43
CA LEU A 181 -21.37 21.22 36.16
C LEU A 181 -20.45 21.22 37.40
N VAL A 182 -19.22 21.73 37.27
CA VAL A 182 -18.31 21.94 38.41
C VAL A 182 -18.93 22.92 39.42
N ALA A 183 -19.55 24.01 38.97
CA ALA A 183 -20.20 24.97 39.86
C ALA A 183 -21.45 24.40 40.55
N ALA A 184 -22.22 23.56 39.86
CA ALA A 184 -23.36 22.85 40.42
C ALA A 184 -22.93 21.82 41.47
N VAL A 185 -21.86 21.05 41.21
CA VAL A 185 -21.33 20.03 42.12
C VAL A 185 -20.62 20.65 43.33
N ALA A 186 -19.77 21.65 43.13
CA ALA A 186 -18.97 22.25 44.20
C ALA A 186 -19.74 23.26 45.06
N PHE A 187 -20.68 24.01 44.45
CA PHE A 187 -21.35 25.14 45.11
C PHE A 187 -22.87 25.06 45.06
N GLY A 188 -23.47 24.00 44.51
CA GLY A 188 -24.92 23.90 44.33
C GLY A 188 -25.48 24.94 43.35
N LYS A 189 -24.63 25.59 42.55
CA LYS A 189 -25.03 26.70 41.69
C LYS A 189 -25.96 26.19 40.59
N GLY A 190 -27.20 26.70 40.55
CA GLY A 190 -28.24 26.26 39.60
C GLY A 190 -29.14 25.13 40.10
N LEU A 191 -28.89 24.57 41.28
CA LEU A 191 -29.79 23.63 41.94
C LEU A 191 -30.74 24.41 42.87
N SER A 192 -31.78 25.03 42.32
CA SER A 192 -32.84 25.58 43.18
C SER A 192 -33.70 24.43 43.71
N ASN A 193 -33.78 24.32 45.03
CA ASN A 193 -34.63 23.38 45.75
C ASN A 193 -36.00 23.25 45.10
N TRP A 194 -36.23 22.12 44.42
CA TRP A 194 -37.56 21.64 44.09
C TRP A 194 -38.34 21.52 45.40
N ARG A 195 -39.11 22.56 45.75
CA ARG A 195 -40.20 22.44 46.71
C ARG A 195 -41.49 22.31 45.90
N PRO A 196 -42.33 21.29 46.18
CA PRO A 196 -43.64 21.17 45.55
C PRO A 196 -44.47 22.41 45.88
N SER A 197 -45.15 22.95 44.87
CA SER A 197 -46.03 24.10 44.98
C SER A 197 -47.09 23.89 46.07
N GLY A 198 -47.08 24.75 47.09
CA GLY A 198 -48.02 24.73 48.20
C GLY A 198 -48.29 26.16 48.69
N SER A 199 -49.43 26.70 48.27
CA SER A 199 -50.29 27.68 48.95
C SER A 199 -49.70 29.03 49.44
N SER A 200 -49.99 30.07 48.65
CA SER A 200 -50.69 31.33 49.02
C SER A 200 -50.23 32.21 50.20
N GLY A 201 -49.94 33.49 49.89
CA GLY A 201 -50.10 34.62 50.83
C GLY A 201 -49.27 35.86 50.46
N PRO A 202 -49.87 37.01 50.09
CA PRO A 202 -49.13 38.19 49.62
C PRO A 202 -48.79 39.16 50.77
N GLY A 203 -47.57 39.69 50.78
CA GLY A 203 -47.13 40.76 51.67
C GLY A 203 -46.04 41.62 51.01
N GLN A 204 -46.42 42.81 50.56
CA GLN A 204 -45.56 43.93 50.12
C GLN A 204 -45.02 44.72 51.35
N PRO A 205 -44.28 45.85 51.24
CA PRO A 205 -43.45 46.41 50.15
C PRO A 205 -42.09 47.02 50.63
N GLY A 206 -41.27 47.52 49.69
CA GLY A 206 -40.16 48.47 49.91
C GLY A 206 -38.88 48.04 49.20
N GLN A 207 -38.11 48.84 48.47
CA GLN A 207 -38.00 50.28 48.20
C GLN A 207 -36.97 50.41 47.04
N PRO A 208 -37.04 51.42 46.13
CA PRO A 208 -36.09 51.57 45.03
C PRO A 208 -34.96 52.58 45.33
N GLY A 209 -33.75 52.30 44.87
CA GLY A 209 -32.61 53.24 44.88
C GLY A 209 -31.31 52.47 44.61
N ALA A 210 -30.70 52.57 43.43
CA ALA A 210 -29.86 53.67 42.93
C ALA A 210 -28.37 53.31 43.06
N GLY A 211 -27.69 53.27 41.91
CA GLY A 211 -26.26 53.52 41.78
C GLY A 211 -25.32 52.31 41.93
N THR A 212 -24.69 51.91 40.82
CA THR A 212 -23.28 52.26 40.53
C THR A 212 -22.69 51.26 39.53
N ILE A 213 -22.69 51.70 38.28
CA ILE A 213 -21.63 51.60 37.27
C ILE A 213 -20.33 50.91 37.73
N LEU A 214 -20.01 49.77 37.14
CA LEU A 214 -18.62 49.36 36.94
C LEU A 214 -18.45 48.71 35.57
N ALA A 215 -17.81 49.47 34.68
CA ALA A 215 -17.33 49.05 33.38
C ALA A 215 -16.08 48.18 33.55
N GLY A 216 -15.97 47.11 32.75
CA GLY A 216 -14.81 46.22 32.77
C GLY A 216 -14.64 45.45 31.47
N ALA A 217 -13.66 45.89 30.69
CA ALA A 217 -12.84 45.13 29.73
C ALA A 217 -13.47 44.67 28.39
N SER A 218 -13.37 45.57 27.40
CA SER A 218 -13.16 45.24 25.98
C SER A 218 -11.65 45.16 25.70
N GLY A 219 -11.21 44.27 24.81
CA GLY A 219 -9.87 44.37 24.22
C GLY A 219 -9.29 43.07 23.67
N LEU A 220 -9.81 42.59 22.54
CA LEU A 220 -9.14 41.60 21.69
C LEU A 220 -7.90 42.24 21.05
N GLN A 221 -6.72 41.67 21.30
CA GLN A 221 -5.46 42.06 20.67
C GLN A 221 -5.05 40.94 19.70
N GLN A 222 -5.32 41.15 18.41
CA GLN A 222 -4.84 40.32 17.31
C GLN A 222 -3.59 40.99 16.72
N VAL A 223 -2.49 40.24 16.70
CA VAL A 223 -1.22 40.66 16.08
C VAL A 223 -1.25 40.28 14.61
N GLN A 224 -1.23 41.27 13.73
CA GLN A 224 -0.93 41.15 12.30
C GLN A 224 0.51 41.63 12.06
N MET A 225 1.33 40.78 11.46
CA MET A 225 2.63 41.14 10.90
C MET A 225 2.53 41.14 9.37
N ALA A 226 2.87 42.28 8.79
CA ALA A 226 2.92 42.56 7.36
C ALA A 226 4.24 42.07 6.74
N GLY A 227 4.19 41.67 5.46
CA GLY A 227 5.35 41.37 4.64
C GLY A 227 4.94 41.11 3.18
N ALA A 228 5.23 42.07 2.31
CA ALA A 228 4.82 42.25 0.91
C ALA A 228 5.69 41.44 -0.11
N PRO A 229 5.68 41.72 -1.44
CA PRO A 229 4.58 41.60 -2.42
C PRO A 229 4.98 40.93 -3.78
N ASN A 230 3.97 40.71 -4.63
CA ASN A 230 3.97 40.78 -6.12
C ASN A 230 4.84 39.84 -7.00
N GLN A 231 4.16 39.02 -7.82
CA GLN A 231 4.50 38.71 -9.23
C GLN A 231 3.28 38.03 -9.91
N GLN A 232 2.50 38.78 -10.71
CA GLN A 232 2.45 38.75 -12.18
C GLN A 232 1.85 37.50 -12.85
N GLN A 233 0.63 37.67 -13.40
CA GLN A 233 0.05 36.88 -14.49
C GLN A 233 0.47 37.46 -15.86
N PRO A 234 0.37 36.70 -16.96
CA PRO A 234 -0.65 37.06 -17.95
C PRO A 234 -1.40 35.89 -18.64
N MET A 235 -2.71 36.13 -18.81
CA MET A 235 -3.62 35.79 -19.91
C MET A 235 -3.16 34.87 -21.06
N LEU A 236 -3.95 33.82 -21.34
CA LEU A 236 -4.22 33.34 -22.70
C LEU A 236 -5.71 33.00 -22.89
N SER A 237 -6.27 33.61 -23.94
CA SER A 237 -7.61 33.49 -24.51
C SER A 237 -8.01 32.08 -24.92
N GLY A 238 -9.32 31.80 -24.92
CA GLY A 238 -9.88 30.88 -25.91
C GLY A 238 -11.19 30.18 -25.55
N VAL A 239 -12.27 30.63 -26.20
CA VAL A 239 -13.43 29.84 -26.67
C VAL A 239 -14.60 29.61 -25.69
N GLN A 240 -15.66 30.40 -25.91
CA GLN A 240 -17.06 30.10 -25.57
C GLN A 240 -17.71 29.28 -26.71
N MET A 241 -18.48 28.24 -26.38
CA MET A 241 -19.74 27.79 -27.01
C MET A 241 -20.32 26.68 -26.11
N ALA A 242 -21.42 26.92 -25.41
CA ALA A 242 -22.81 26.81 -25.83
C ALA A 242 -23.39 25.38 -25.69
N GLN A 243 -24.42 25.30 -24.83
CA GLN A 243 -25.68 24.60 -25.05
C GLN A 243 -25.83 23.11 -24.63
N ALA A 244 -26.46 22.97 -23.46
CA ALA A 244 -27.66 22.18 -23.15
C ALA A 244 -27.88 20.78 -23.76
N GLY A 245 -28.14 19.79 -22.90
CA GLY A 245 -28.86 18.56 -23.26
C GLY A 245 -28.68 17.41 -22.27
N GLN A 246 -29.78 16.91 -21.73
CA GLN A 246 -29.90 15.96 -20.61
C GLN A 246 -29.35 14.52 -20.84
N PRO A 247 -29.15 13.72 -19.76
CA PRO A 247 -28.60 12.37 -19.83
C PRO A 247 -29.69 11.29 -19.99
N GLY A 248 -29.49 10.36 -20.94
CA GLY A 248 -30.31 9.17 -21.14
C GLY A 248 -29.56 7.88 -20.77
N LYS A 249 -30.13 7.10 -19.84
CA LYS A 249 -29.69 5.76 -19.43
C LYS A 249 -29.97 4.72 -20.52
N MET A 250 -29.05 3.78 -20.78
CA MET A 250 -29.38 2.40 -21.20
C MET A 250 -28.36 1.40 -20.62
N PRO A 251 -28.79 0.33 -19.93
CA PRO A 251 -27.93 -0.75 -19.42
C PRO A 251 -28.03 -2.03 -20.28
N SER A 252 -27.26 -3.06 -19.88
CA SER A 252 -27.36 -4.49 -20.26
C SER A 252 -26.43 -4.93 -21.42
N GLY A 253 -25.78 -6.09 -21.42
CA GLY A 253 -25.75 -7.19 -20.46
C GLY A 253 -24.60 -8.14 -20.83
N ILE A 254 -23.83 -8.58 -19.83
CA ILE A 254 -22.76 -9.57 -20.00
C ILE A 254 -23.40 -10.96 -19.98
N LYS A 255 -23.24 -11.73 -21.06
CA LYS A 255 -23.48 -13.17 -21.09
C LYS A 255 -22.13 -13.88 -21.10
N THR A 256 -21.80 -14.57 -20.01
CA THR A 256 -20.70 -15.55 -19.96
C THR A 256 -21.18 -16.88 -20.57
N ASN A 257 -20.37 -17.49 -21.42
CA ASN A 257 -20.62 -18.81 -21.98
C ASN A 257 -19.51 -19.73 -21.46
N ILE A 258 -19.81 -20.51 -20.41
CA ILE A 258 -18.90 -21.51 -19.86
C ILE A 258 -19.20 -22.81 -20.60
N LYS A 259 -18.33 -23.16 -21.56
CA LYS A 259 -18.27 -24.52 -22.11
C LYS A 259 -17.13 -25.26 -21.43
N SER A 260 -17.50 -26.24 -20.63
CA SER A 260 -16.63 -27.26 -20.07
C SER A 260 -15.99 -28.07 -21.21
N ALA A 261 -14.66 -28.15 -21.24
CA ALA A 261 -13.94 -29.15 -21.99
C ALA A 261 -12.90 -29.79 -21.06
N SER A 262 -13.25 -30.99 -20.62
CA SER A 262 -12.37 -32.01 -20.07
C SER A 262 -11.22 -32.29 -21.05
N MET A 263 -10.01 -32.46 -20.51
CA MET A 263 -9.00 -33.48 -20.87
C MET A 263 -7.61 -32.99 -20.39
N HIS A 264 -7.23 -33.38 -19.16
CA HIS A 264 -5.84 -33.34 -18.72
C HIS A 264 -5.15 -34.67 -19.07
N PRO A 265 -3.92 -34.63 -19.62
CA PRO A 265 -3.06 -35.80 -19.56
C PRO A 265 -1.64 -35.39 -19.19
N TYR A 266 -1.29 -35.36 -17.90
CA TYR A 266 0.09 -35.61 -17.45
C TYR A 266 0.05 -36.38 -16.13
N GLN A 267 0.06 -37.70 -16.28
CA GLN A 267 0.61 -38.64 -15.29
C GLN A 267 2.11 -38.71 -15.53
N ARG A 268 2.90 -38.19 -14.60
CA ARG A 268 4.23 -38.68 -14.19
C ARG A 268 4.54 -38.04 -12.84
#